data_AF-A0A2P9HAZ2-F1
#
_entry.id   AF-A0A2P9HAZ2-F1
#
_cell.length_a   1.000
_cell.length_b   1.000
_cell.length_c   1.000
_cell.angle_alpha   90.00
_cell.angle_beta   90.00
_cell.angle_gamma   90.00
#
_symmetry.space_group_name_H-M   'P 1'
#
loop_
_entity.id
_entity.type
_entity.pdbx_description
1 polymer ?
#
loop_
_entity_poly.entity_id
_entity_poly.type
_entity_poly.pdbx_seq_one_letter_code
_entity_poly.pdbx_strand_id
1 'polypeptide(L)' 'MLTNSIIGMIRRRWRTERPFQGHPKESLLRKIQNDAVREDVKEHARRELQLRKDQRLIG' A
#
# COMPACT_ATOMS: atom_id res chain seq x y z
N MET A 1 4.50 4.77 -21.85
CA MET A 1 3.20 5.32 -21.40
C MET A 1 3.10 5.16 -19.89
N LEU A 2 3.20 6.26 -19.14
CA LEU A 2 3.04 6.27 -17.68
C LEU A 2 1.54 6.24 -17.40
N THR A 3 1.01 5.13 -16.92
CA THR A 3 -0.38 5.03 -16.48
C THR A 3 -0.57 5.99 -15.31
N ASN A 4 -1.13 7.17 -15.61
CA ASN A 4 -1.55 8.23 -14.68
C ASN A 4 -2.72 7.80 -13.78
N SER A 5 -2.69 6.57 -13.26
CA SER A 5 -3.66 6.11 -12.27
C SER A 5 -3.12 6.44 -10.89
N ILE A 6 -3.98 7.03 -10.06
CA ILE A 6 -3.74 7.28 -8.62
C ILE A 6 -3.19 6.01 -7.94
N ILE A 7 -3.66 4.83 -8.36
CA ILE A 7 -3.20 3.52 -7.87
C ILE A 7 -1.72 3.28 -8.21
N GLY A 8 -1.29 3.55 -9.44
CA GLY A 8 0.11 3.38 -9.86
C GLY A 8 1.07 4.28 -9.09
N MET A 9 0.66 5.53 -8.85
CA MET A 9 1.42 6.48 -8.05
C MET A 9 1.53 6.04 -6.57
N ILE A 10 0.45 5.51 -5.99
CA ILE A 10 0.45 4.99 -4.61
C ILE A 10 1.38 3.77 -4.49
N ARG A 11 1.27 2.79 -5.39
CA ARG A 11 2.11 1.58 -5.38
C ARG A 11 3.61 1.92 -5.50
N ARG A 12 3.98 2.81 -6.42
CA ARG A 12 5.38 3.24 -6.56
C ARG A 12 5.88 3.92 -5.29
N ARG A 13 5.04 4.74 -4.65
CA ARG A 13 5.39 5.41 -3.39
C ARG A 13 5.58 4.42 -2.25
N TRP A 14 4.70 3.44 -2.11
CA TRP A 14 4.79 2.42 -1.05
C TRP A 14 6.06 1.57 -1.11
N ARG A 15 6.67 1.46 -2.29
CA ARG A 15 7.95 0.75 -2.51
C ARG A 15 9.20 1.61 -2.23
N THR A 16 9.04 2.89 -1.89
CA THR A 16 10.19 3.74 -1.54
C THR A 16 10.64 3.48 -0.11
N GLU A 17 11.90 3.81 0.22
CA GLU A 17 12.46 3.63 1.57
C GLU A 17 11.69 4.40 2.65
N ARG A 18 11.11 5.55 2.28
CA ARG A 18 10.40 6.44 3.21
C ARG A 18 9.07 6.91 2.59
N PRO A 19 8.07 6.02 2.49
CA PRO A 19 6.83 6.26 1.74
C PRO A 19 5.96 7.40 2.30
N PHE A 20 6.22 7.81 3.54
CA PHE A 20 5.46 8.81 4.28
C PHE A 20 6.29 10.04 4.67
N GLN A 21 7.56 10.14 4.28
CA GLN A 21 8.40 11.28 4.64
C GLN A 21 7.85 12.57 4.01
N GLY A 22 7.75 13.63 4.82
CA GLY A 22 7.23 14.94 4.39
C GLY A 22 5.70 15.02 4.27
N HIS A 23 4.96 13.97 4.64
CA HIS A 23 3.50 14.00 4.62
C HIS A 23 2.93 14.25 6.02
N PRO A 24 2.10 15.29 6.22
CA PRO A 24 1.37 15.47 7.47
C PRO A 24 0.36 14.34 7.64
N LYS A 25 0.14 13.94 8.89
CA LYS A 25 -0.78 12.85 9.28
C LYS A 25 -2.16 12.97 8.62
N GLU A 26 -2.69 14.19 8.50
CA GLU A 26 -3.96 14.49 7.85
C GLU A 26 -3.99 14.13 6.36
N SER A 27 -2.89 14.36 5.64
CA SER A 27 -2.76 13.99 4.23
C SER A 27 -2.77 12.48 4.05
N LEU A 28 -2.18 11.74 4.99
CA LEU A 28 -2.20 10.28 4.99
C LEU A 28 -3.61 9.75 5.29
N LEU A 29 -4.31 10.35 6.26
CA LEU A 29 -5.67 9.98 6.63
C LEU A 29 -6.67 10.19 5.48
N ARG A 30 -6.58 11.31 4.75
CA ARG A 30 -7.44 11.56 3.57
C ARG A 30 -7.24 10.52 2.46
N LYS A 31 -6.03 9.98 2.29
CA LYS A 31 -5.77 8.93 1.28
C LYS A 31 -6.40 7.59 1.66
N ILE A 32 -6.53 7.30 2.96
CA ILE A 32 -7.16 6.09 3.47
C ILE A 32 -8.71 6.19 3.43
N GLN A 33 -9.26 7.40 3.39
CA GLN A 33 -10.70 7.63 3.24
C GLN A 33 -11.24 7.34 1.82
N ASN A 34 -10.36 7.17 0.82
CA ASN A 34 -10.78 6.72 -0.50
C ASN A 34 -11.00 5.20 -0.48
N ASP A 35 -12.24 4.75 -0.73
CA ASP A 35 -12.61 3.34 -0.64
C ASP A 35 -11.77 2.43 -1.57
N ALA A 36 -11.43 2.89 -2.77
CA ALA A 36 -10.60 2.11 -3.70
C ALA A 36 -9.17 1.92 -3.18
N VAL A 37 -8.59 2.96 -2.56
CA VAL A 37 -7.27 2.87 -1.92
C VAL A 37 -7.34 1.98 -0.69
N ARG A 38 -8.40 2.08 0.10
CA ARG A 38 -8.59 1.26 1.30
C ARG A 38 -8.66 -0.23 0.97
N GLU A 39 -9.41 -0.62 -0.06
CA GLU A 39 -9.53 -2.03 -0.43
C GLU A 39 -8.25 -2.59 -1.06
N ASP A 40 -7.52 -1.84 -1.92
CA ASP A 40 -6.21 -2.26 -2.46
C ASP A 40 -5.18 -2.46 -1.33
N VAL A 41 -5.17 -1.57 -0.33
CA VAL A 41 -4.30 -1.70 0.86
C VAL A 41 -4.66 -2.93 1.68
N LYS A 42 -5.94 -3.20 1.92
CA LYS A 42 -6.39 -4.40 2.65
C LYS A 42 -6.01 -5.67 1.91
N GLU A 43 -6.21 -5.72 0.60
CA GLU A 43 -5.85 -6.86 -0.23
C GLU A 43 -4.33 -7.10 -0.19
N HIS A 44 -3.54 -6.04 -0.36
CA HIS A 44 -2.08 -6.13 -0.25
C HIS A 44 -1.64 -6.65 1.12
N ALA A 45 -2.21 -6.12 2.21
CA ALA A 45 -1.91 -6.58 3.56
C ALA A 45 -2.30 -8.05 3.79
N ARG A 46 -3.44 -8.50 3.24
CA ARG A 46 -3.84 -9.92 3.29
C ARG A 46 -2.85 -10.82 2.55
N ARG A 47 -2.41 -10.43 1.34
CA ARG A 47 -1.43 -11.19 0.56
C ARG A 47 -0.08 -11.28 1.28
N GLU A 48 0.42 -10.19 1.83
CA GLU A 48 1.65 -10.17 2.62
C GLU A 48 1.56 -11.07 3.86
N LEU A 49 0.42 -11.04 4.56
CA LEU A 49 0.19 -11.91 5.71
C LEU A 49 0.14 -13.38 5.31
N GLN A 50 -0.50 -13.70 4.19
CA GLN A 50 -0.56 -15.07 3.66
C GLN A 50 0.83 -15.58 3.28
N LEU A 51 1.60 -14.78 2.53
CA LEU A 51 2.98 -15.11 2.16
C LEU A 51 3.87 -15.40 3.37
N ARG A 52 3.73 -14.61 4.45
CA ARG A 52 4.47 -14.85 5.70
C ARG A 52 4.02 -16.11 6.43
N LYS A 53 2.71 -16.44 6.40
CA LYS A 53 2.20 -17.70 6.97
C LYS A 53 2.73 -18.90 6.20
N ASP A 54 2.72 -18.83 4.87
CA ASP A 54 3.18 -19.93 4.01
C ASP A 54 4.70 -20.15 4.16
N GLN A 55 5.49 -19.07 4.25
CA GLN A 55 6.92 -19.15 4.56
C GLN A 55 7.20 -19.78 5.93
N ARG A 56 6.31 -19.59 6.91
CA ARG A 56 6.44 -20.15 8.26
C ARG A 56 5.97 -21.61 8.37
N LEU A 57 5.27 -22.12 7.35
CA LEU A 57 4.85 -23.53 7.26
C LEU A 57 5.86 -24.39 6.50
N ILE A 58 6.77 -23.76 5.74
CA ILE A 58 7.80 -24.43 4.93
C ILE A 58 9.16 -24.48 5.67
N GLY A 59 9.38 -23.62 6.67
CA GLY A 59 10.57 -23.62 7.53
C GLY A 59 10.33 -24.32 8.85
#